data_AF-A0A1I0LTS1-F1
#
_entry.id   AF-A0A1I0LTS1-F1
#
_cell.length_a   1.000
_cell.length_b   1.000
_cell.length_c   1.000
_cell.angle_alpha   90.00
_cell.angle_beta   90.00
_cell.angle_gamma   90.00
#
_symmetry.space_group_name_H-M   'P 1'
#
loop_
_entity.id
_entity.type
_entity.pdbx_description
1 polymer ?
#
loop_
_entity_poly.entity_id
_entity_poly.type
_entity_poly.pdbx_seq_one_letter_code
_entity_poly.pdbx_strand_id
1 'polypeptide(L)'
;MQHDPCHWYENPDRPGERFLIPCCYERLEDPDTCTCELPIEELRRLRAENRELRARLDQRDRDFLDLAAAISGRPDARAIWDQMDAYRQRRAQVAAEDAQRAPHHTVRATPTLQDPLPP
;
A
#
# COMPACT_ATOMS: atom_id res chain seq x y z
N MET A 1 -11.48 -14.92 -0.21
CA MET A 1 -12.09 -15.09 1.12
C MET A 1 -12.32 -13.70 1.66
N GLN A 2 -13.58 -13.32 1.86
CA GLN A 2 -13.93 -12.06 2.52
C GLN A 2 -13.68 -12.25 4.01
N HIS A 3 -12.73 -11.51 4.57
CA HIS A 3 -12.58 -11.36 6.01
C HIS A 3 -13.43 -10.16 6.41
N ASP A 4 -14.54 -10.38 7.11
CA ASP A 4 -15.25 -9.26 7.72
C ASP A 4 -14.38 -8.66 8.84
N PRO A 5 -13.94 -7.40 8.69
CA PRO A 5 -13.04 -6.79 9.65
C PRO A 5 -13.86 -6.15 10.76
N CYS A 6 -13.66 -6.64 11.98
CA CYS A 6 -14.16 -6.08 13.23
C CYS A 6 -15.66 -6.25 13.49
N HIS A 7 -15.99 -6.98 14.57
CA HIS A 7 -17.34 -7.04 15.10
C HIS A 7 -17.56 -5.95 16.15
N TRP A 8 -18.71 -5.28 16.03
CA TRP A 8 -19.22 -4.37 17.05
C TRP A 8 -20.13 -5.14 18.00
N TYR A 9 -19.80 -5.12 19.29
CA TYR A 9 -20.64 -5.68 20.35
C TYR A 9 -21.48 -4.57 20.98
N GLU A 10 -22.79 -4.77 21.09
CA GLU A 10 -23.69 -3.85 21.77
C GLU A 10 -24.01 -4.37 23.18
N ASN A 11 -23.81 -3.53 24.19
CA ASN A 11 -24.00 -3.93 25.58
C ASN A 11 -25.50 -4.10 25.90
N PRO A 12 -25.97 -5.28 26.30
CA PRO A 12 -27.39 -5.51 26.59
C PRO A 12 -27.89 -4.68 27.79
N ASP A 13 -27.01 -4.32 28.72
CA ASP A 13 -27.34 -3.49 29.88
C ASP A 13 -27.34 -1.99 29.57
N ARG A 14 -26.79 -1.59 28.40
CA ARG A 14 -26.69 -0.20 27.94
C ARG A 14 -26.92 -0.10 26.42
N PRO A 15 -28.19 -0.13 25.98
CA PRO A 15 -28.54 -0.02 24.57
C PRO A 15 -27.94 1.24 23.93
N GLY A 16 -27.28 1.09 22.78
CA GLY A 16 -26.56 2.16 22.09
C GLY A 16 -25.07 2.30 22.41
N GLU A 17 -24.54 1.67 23.47
CA GLU A 17 -23.09 1.55 23.67
C GLU A 17 -22.53 0.41 22.80
N ARG A 18 -21.67 0.76 21.84
CA ARG A 18 -20.97 -0.21 20.98
C ARG A 18 -19.49 -0.28 21.29
N PHE A 19 -19.01 -1.48 21.55
CA PHE A 19 -17.60 -1.78 21.77
C PHE A 19 -17.03 -2.44 20.51
N LEU A 20 -15.91 -1.89 20.03
CA LEU A 20 -15.10 -2.57 19.05
C LEU A 20 -14.35 -3.69 19.78
N ILE A 21 -14.70 -4.95 19.52
CA ILE A 21 -13.91 -6.07 20.05
C ILE A 21 -12.79 -6.33 19.05
N PRO A 22 -11.51 -6.14 19.42
CA PRO A 22 -10.41 -6.50 18.55
C PRO A 22 -10.26 -8.03 18.59
N CYS A 23 -11.06 -8.75 17.80
CA CYS A 23 -10.94 -10.17 17.39
C CYS A 23 -12.25 -10.64 16.71
N CYS A 24 -12.20 -11.76 15.98
CA CYS A 24 -13.40 -12.52 15.53
C CYS A 24 -14.27 -12.83 16.75
N TYR A 25 -15.59 -12.62 16.67
CA TYR A 25 -16.54 -13.06 17.72
C TYR A 25 -16.42 -14.58 17.95
N GLU A 26 -16.13 -15.31 16.89
CA GLU A 26 -15.85 -16.75 16.89
C GLU A 26 -14.73 -17.16 17.86
N ARG A 27 -13.67 -16.35 18.07
CA ARG A 27 -12.62 -16.64 19.06
C ARG A 27 -13.07 -16.48 20.50
N LEU A 28 -14.11 -15.67 20.74
CA LEU A 28 -14.68 -15.50 22.07
C LEU A 28 -15.56 -16.70 22.43
N GLU A 29 -16.32 -17.22 21.47
CA GLU A 29 -17.22 -18.38 21.67
C GLU A 29 -16.48 -19.72 21.60
N ASP A 30 -15.56 -19.88 20.64
CA ASP A 30 -14.81 -21.11 20.42
C ASP A 30 -13.36 -20.81 19.96
N PRO A 31 -12.42 -20.71 20.92
CA PRO A 31 -11.04 -20.36 20.63
C PRO A 31 -10.29 -21.42 19.82
N ASP A 32 -10.74 -22.68 19.87
CA ASP A 32 -10.08 -23.80 19.19
C ASP A 32 -10.45 -23.88 17.70
N THR A 33 -11.50 -23.17 17.26
CA THR A 33 -11.93 -23.11 15.85
C THR A 33 -11.59 -21.81 15.14
N CYS A 34 -11.40 -20.67 15.84
CA CYS A 34 -11.06 -19.41 15.15
C CYS A 34 -9.61 -19.40 14.63
N THR A 35 -9.49 -19.33 13.30
CA THR A 35 -8.21 -19.27 12.55
C THR A 35 -7.73 -17.84 12.25
N CYS A 36 -8.42 -16.81 12.74
CA CYS A 36 -8.04 -15.41 12.45
C CYS A 36 -6.66 -15.07 13.03
N GLU A 37 -5.82 -14.40 12.25
CA GLU A 37 -4.50 -13.97 12.72
C GLU A 37 -4.63 -13.02 13.92
N LEU A 38 -3.86 -13.28 14.98
CA LEU A 38 -3.83 -12.38 16.13
C LEU A 38 -3.11 -11.07 15.77
N PRO A 39 -3.48 -9.92 16.35
CA PRO A 39 -2.78 -8.66 16.09
C PRO A 39 -1.26 -8.72 16.35
N ILE A 40 -0.81 -9.57 17.28
CA ILE A 40 0.61 -9.78 17.56
C ILE A 40 1.31 -10.61 16.48
N GLU A 41 0.60 -11.54 15.85
CA GLU A 41 1.11 -12.36 14.74
C GLU A 41 1.24 -11.50 13.49
N GLU A 42 0.19 -10.73 13.18
CA GLU A 42 0.18 -9.77 12.08
C GLU A 42 1.30 -8.73 12.25
N LEU A 43 1.48 -8.20 13.47
CA LEU A 43 2.57 -7.27 13.75
C LEU A 43 3.95 -7.92 13.58
N ARG A 44 4.13 -9.19 13.96
CA ARG A 44 5.38 -9.91 13.74
C ARG A 44 5.64 -10.13 12.25
N ARG A 45 4.61 -10.52 11.49
CA ARG A 45 4.66 -10.71 10.04
C ARG A 45 5.05 -9.43 9.33
N LEU A 46 4.35 -8.33 9.60
CA LEU A 46 4.63 -7.01 9.01
C LEU A 46 6.04 -6.51 9.36
N ARG A 47 6.53 -6.76 10.57
CA ARG A 47 7.92 -6.42 10.95
C ARG A 47 8.95 -7.25 10.18
N ALA A 48 8.68 -8.53 9.96
CA ALA A 48 9.56 -9.39 9.16
C ALA A 48 9.59 -8.92 7.69
N GLU A 49 8.41 -8.68 7.12
CA GLU A 49 8.26 -8.15 5.76
C GLU A 49 8.97 -6.79 5.60
N ASN A 50 8.82 -5.88 6.56
CA ASN A 50 9.50 -4.58 6.52
C ASN A 50 11.02 -4.73 6.55
N ARG A 51 11.57 -5.64 7.36
CA ARG A 51 13.02 -5.91 7.39
C ARG A 51 13.51 -6.48 6.08
N GLU A 52 12.78 -7.40 5.49
CA GLU A 52 13.14 -7.99 4.18
C GLU A 52 13.14 -6.92 3.08
N LEU A 53 12.10 -6.10 3.03
CA LEU A 53 12.00 -5.01 2.05
C LEU A 53 13.13 -4.00 2.22
N ARG A 54 13.50 -3.65 3.45
CA ARG A 54 14.66 -2.80 3.73
C ARG A 54 15.96 -3.44 3.26
N ALA A 55 16.20 -4.70 3.58
CA ALA A 55 17.40 -5.41 3.13
C ALA A 55 17.49 -5.49 1.60
N ARG A 56 16.36 -5.66 0.92
CA ARG A 56 16.28 -5.63 -0.55
C ARG A 56 16.59 -4.23 -1.10
N LEU A 57 16.07 -3.17 -0.49
CA LEU A 57 16.40 -1.79 -0.85
C LEU A 57 17.91 -1.53 -0.66
N ASP A 58 18.46 -1.86 0.50
CA ASP A 58 19.89 -1.69 0.78
C ASP A 58 20.79 -2.47 -0.20
N GLN A 59 20.33 -3.65 -0.66
CA GLN A 59 21.04 -4.39 -1.70
C GLN A 59 20.93 -3.70 -3.07
N ARG A 60 19.75 -3.21 -3.45
CA ARG A 60 19.59 -2.48 -4.72
C ARG A 60 20.41 -1.20 -4.73
N ASP A 61 20.48 -0.47 -3.63
CA ASP A 61 21.28 0.75 -3.51
C ASP A 61 22.76 0.46 -3.72
N ARG A 62 23.28 -0.63 -3.13
CA ARG A 62 24.65 -1.09 -3.38
C ARG A 62 24.88 -1.46 -4.84
N ASP A 63 23.97 -2.24 -5.44
CA ASP A 63 24.07 -2.61 -6.85
C ASP A 63 24.07 -1.37 -7.78
N PHE A 64 23.28 -0.34 -7.45
CA PHE A 64 23.26 0.92 -8.19
C PHE A 64 24.56 1.71 -8.04
N LEU A 65 25.14 1.75 -6.84
CA LEU A 65 26.43 2.41 -6.61
C LEU A 65 27.56 1.69 -7.35
N ASP A 66 27.58 0.35 -7.33
CA ASP A 66 28.57 -0.45 -8.05
C ASP A 66 28.47 -0.23 -9.56
N LEU A 67 27.24 -0.19 -10.10
CA LEU A 67 27.01 0.12 -11.51
C LEU A 67 27.45 1.55 -11.86
N ALA A 68 27.13 2.54 -11.02
CA ALA A 68 27.54 3.92 -11.24
C ALA A 68 29.07 4.07 -11.20
N ALA A 69 29.75 3.37 -10.30
CA ALA A 69 31.21 3.32 -10.23
C ALA A 69 31.80 2.67 -11.50
N ALA A 70 31.23 1.56 -11.96
CA ALA A 70 31.65 0.89 -13.19
C ALA A 70 31.50 1.78 -14.43
N ILE A 71 30.39 2.51 -14.56
CA ILE A 71 30.19 3.48 -15.65
C ILE A 71 31.21 4.62 -15.54
N SER A 72 31.42 5.16 -14.35
CA SER A 72 32.31 6.30 -14.12
C SER A 72 33.78 5.97 -14.38
N GLY A 73 34.18 4.69 -14.25
CA GLY A 73 35.53 4.24 -14.59
C GLY A 73 35.82 4.14 -16.09
N ARG A 74 34.82 4.34 -16.96
CA ARG A 74 35.01 4.27 -18.41
C ARG A 74 35.57 5.57 -19.00
N PRO A 75 36.40 5.51 -20.06
CA PRO A 75 36.89 6.71 -20.74
C PRO A 75 35.77 7.59 -21.33
N ASP A 76 34.66 6.97 -21.72
CA ASP A 76 33.48 7.62 -22.32
C ASP A 76 32.37 7.91 -21.29
N ALA A 77 32.64 7.78 -19.99
CA ALA A 77 31.65 7.93 -18.92
C ALA A 77 30.81 9.21 -19.04
N ARG A 78 31.45 10.34 -19.39
CA ARG A 78 30.75 11.62 -19.53
C ARG A 78 29.68 11.58 -20.62
N ALA A 79 30.00 11.02 -21.78
CA ALA A 79 29.06 10.90 -22.89
C ALA A 79 27.88 9.98 -22.54
N ILE A 80 28.14 8.90 -21.79
CA ILE A 80 27.09 7.99 -21.30
C ILE A 80 26.13 8.74 -20.37
N TRP A 81 26.63 9.52 -19.42
CA TRP A 81 25.80 10.30 -18.51
C TRP A 81 24.97 11.38 -19.23
N ASP A 82 25.59 12.11 -20.16
CA ASP A 82 24.88 13.14 -20.95
C ASP A 82 23.74 12.51 -21.79
N GLN A 83 23.95 11.32 -22.36
CA GLN A 83 22.90 10.57 -23.06
C GLN A 83 21.76 10.13 -22.13
N MET A 84 22.08 9.68 -20.91
CA MET A 84 21.08 9.30 -19.92
C MET A 84 20.22 10.49 -19.48
N ASP A 85 20.83 11.67 -19.30
CA ASP A 85 20.09 12.88 -18.93
C ASP A 85 19.17 13.35 -20.06
N ALA A 86 19.65 13.33 -21.31
CA ALA A 86 18.80 13.61 -22.47
C ALA A 86 17.60 12.66 -22.56
N TYR A 87 17.81 11.35 -22.33
CA TYR A 87 16.74 10.37 -22.31
C TYR A 87 15.71 10.65 -21.19
N ARG A 88 16.17 11.00 -19.98
CA ARG A 88 15.30 11.34 -18.85
C ARG A 88 14.45 12.57 -19.13
N GLN A 89 15.06 13.63 -19.66
CA GLN A 89 14.33 14.85 -20.06
C GLN A 89 13.26 14.53 -21.10
N ARG A 90 13.60 13.71 -22.10
CA ARG A 90 12.64 13.30 -23.14
C ARG A 90 11.46 12.53 -22.56
N ARG A 91 11.72 11.59 -21.65
CA ARG A 91 10.67 10.83 -20.95
C ARG A 91 9.77 11.74 -20.11
N ALA A 92 10.34 12.68 -19.37
CA ALA A 92 9.59 13.64 -18.57
C ALA A 92 8.71 14.54 -19.45
N GLN A 93 9.24 14.97 -20.61
CA GLN A 93 8.48 15.76 -21.58
C GLN A 93 7.27 14.98 -22.11
N VAL A 94 7.46 13.72 -22.54
CA VAL A 94 6.35 12.87 -23.02
C VAL A 94 5.29 12.68 -21.93
N ALA A 95 5.70 12.41 -20.69
CA ALA A 95 4.76 12.27 -19.58
C ALA A 95 3.98 13.57 -19.30
N ALA A 96 4.61 14.75 -19.44
CA ALA A 96 3.95 16.04 -19.29
C ALA A 96 2.96 16.31 -20.44
N GLU A 97 3.33 15.97 -21.67
CA GLU A 97 2.46 16.07 -22.84
C GLU A 97 1.23 15.15 -22.70
N ASP A 98 1.43 13.90 -22.25
CA ASP A 98 0.34 12.96 -21.99
C ASP A 98 -0.58 13.44 -20.85
N ALA A 99 -0.03 13.99 -19.78
CA ALA A 99 -0.80 14.56 -18.67
C ALA A 99 -1.63 15.78 -19.10
N GLN A 100 -1.12 16.61 -20.01
CA GLN A 100 -1.86 17.74 -20.59
C GLN A 100 -2.95 17.28 -21.56
N ARG A 101 -2.77 16.12 -22.21
CA ARG A 101 -3.70 15.56 -23.19
C ARG A 101 -4.80 14.71 -22.56
N ALA A 102 -4.60 14.21 -21.34
CA ALA A 102 -5.60 13.47 -20.60
C ALA A 102 -6.81 14.39 -20.31
N PRO A 103 -8.01 14.10 -20.87
CA PRO A 103 -9.18 14.94 -20.62
C PRO A 103 -9.52 14.88 -19.12
N HIS A 104 -9.90 16.02 -18.54
CA HIS A 104 -10.51 16.09 -17.22
C HIS A 104 -11.86 15.34 -17.23
N HIS A 105 -11.86 14.01 -17.15
CA HIS A 105 -13.02 13.29 -16.67
C HIS A 105 -13.07 13.53 -15.16
N THR A 106 -13.70 14.65 -14.80
CA THR A 106 -14.35 14.80 -13.51
C THR A 106 -15.27 13.61 -13.35
N VAL A 107 -14.81 12.59 -12.62
CA VAL A 107 -15.69 11.55 -12.07
C VAL A 107 -16.62 12.30 -11.14
N ARG A 108 -17.81 12.63 -11.65
CA ARG A 108 -18.92 13.18 -10.87
C ARG A 108 -19.24 12.11 -9.83
N ALA A 109 -18.81 12.34 -8.59
CA ALA A 109 -19.18 11.51 -7.46
C ALA A 109 -20.70 11.30 -7.54
N THR A 110 -21.11 10.06 -7.76
CA THR A 110 -22.51 9.66 -7.70
C THR A 110 -22.75 9.36 -6.22
N PRO A 111 -23.44 10.22 -5.45
CA PRO A 111 -23.85 9.83 -4.12
C PRO A 111 -24.91 8.75 -4.31
N THR A 112 -24.52 7.51 -4.05
CA THR A 112 -25.45 6.38 -4.03
C THR A 112 -25.44 5.83 -2.62
N LEU A 113 -26.46 6.20 -1.87
CA LEU A 113 -27.02 5.46 -0.74
C LEU A 113 -28.36 6.14 -0.46
N GLN A 114 -29.40 5.70 -1.16
CA GLN A 114 -30.36 4.74 -0.62
C GLN A 114 -31.12 5.34 0.57
N ASP A 115 -32.21 6.04 0.24
CA ASP A 115 -33.39 6.05 1.09
C ASP A 115 -33.86 4.61 1.35
N PRO A 116 -34.33 4.34 2.56
CA PRO A 116 -35.65 3.74 2.69
C PRO A 116 -36.66 4.73 3.31
N LEU A 117 -37.81 4.82 2.65
CA LEU A 117 -39.03 5.52 3.08
C LEU A 117 -39.64 4.92 4.38
N PRO A 118 -40.56 5.66 5.05
CA PRO A 118 -40.98 5.49 6.45
C PRO A 118 -42.28 4.65 6.58
N PRO A 119 -42.92 4.64 7.76
CA PRO A 119 -42.47 4.21 9.09
C PRO A 119 -42.62 2.69 9.31
#